data_AF-A0A7W1KAN4-F1
#
_entry.id   AF-A0A7W1KAN4-F1
#
_cell.length_a   1.000
_cell.length_b   1.000
_cell.length_c   1.000
_cell.angle_alpha   90.00
_cell.angle_beta   90.00
_cell.angle_gamma   90.00
#
_symmetry.space_group_name_H-M   'P 1'
#
loop_
_entity.id
_entity.type
_entity.pdbx_description
1 polymer ?
#
loop_
_entity_poly.entity_id
_entity_poly.type
_entity_poly.pdbx_seq_one_letter_code
_entity_poly.pdbx_strand_id
1 'polypeptide(L)'
;MNAIIAEIEAVLHNDDAPRALDEIEDTLTSGYAAALALEAGRWRIERGITELAAELGGEADFELHRADEIVELAQQLSAADADLIRLRELLGPLRERADAARAAA
;
A
#
# COMPACT_ATOMS: atom_id res chain seq x y z
N MET A 1 -6.41 3.55 -5.54
CA MET A 1 -5.30 4.46 -5.24
C MET A 1 -5.41 4.85 -3.78
N ASN A 2 -4.41 4.51 -2.98
CA ASN A 2 -4.41 4.76 -1.54
C ASN A 2 -4.33 6.27 -1.22
N ALA A 3 -5.23 6.78 -0.37
CA ALA A 3 -5.32 8.21 -0.05
C ALA A 3 -4.04 8.77 0.58
N ILE A 4 -3.32 7.97 1.38
CA ILE A 4 -2.07 8.40 2.01
C ILE A 4 -0.95 8.65 0.99
N ILE A 5 -0.98 7.96 -0.16
CA ILE A 5 0.01 8.17 -1.23
C ILE A 5 -0.13 9.60 -1.77
N ALA A 6 -1.36 10.03 -2.06
CA ALA A 6 -1.64 11.37 -2.55
C ALA A 6 -1.27 12.45 -1.51
N GLU A 7 -1.48 12.16 -0.22
CA GLU A 7 -1.09 13.05 0.87
C GLU A 7 0.44 13.20 0.96
N ILE A 8 1.19 12.10 0.95
CA ILE A 8 2.66 12.12 0.97
C ILE A 8 3.19 12.88 -0.26
N GLU A 9 2.63 12.62 -1.45
CA GLU A 9 2.98 13.36 -2.65
C GLU A 9 2.71 14.86 -2.51
N ALA A 10 1.58 15.25 -1.92
CA ALA A 10 1.30 16.66 -1.66
C ALA A 10 2.32 17.27 -0.69
N VAL A 11 2.75 16.56 0.35
CA VAL A 11 3.80 17.05 1.28
C VAL A 11 5.15 17.22 0.56
N LEU A 12 5.50 16.29 -0.34
CA LEU A 12 6.78 16.30 -1.05
C LEU A 12 6.85 17.34 -2.17
N HIS A 13 5.74 17.67 -2.83
CA HIS A 13 5.74 18.59 -3.98
C HIS A 13 5.40 20.05 -3.61
N ASN A 14 4.87 20.32 -2.41
CA ASN A 14 4.61 21.69 -1.98
C ASN A 14 5.84 22.29 -1.29
N ASP A 15 6.72 22.89 -2.09
CA ASP A 15 7.85 23.68 -1.60
C ASP A 15 7.47 25.14 -1.26
N ASP A 16 6.37 25.65 -1.82
CA ASP A 16 5.91 27.03 -1.61
C ASP A 16 5.26 27.28 -0.24
N ALA A 17 4.93 26.22 0.51
CA ALA A 17 4.37 26.29 1.85
C ALA A 17 5.09 25.26 2.77
N PRO A 18 6.05 25.70 3.59
CA PRO A 18 6.72 24.80 4.53
C PRO A 18 5.69 24.21 5.49
N ARG A 19 5.58 22.89 5.52
CA ARG A 19 4.81 22.20 6.55
C ARG A 19 5.59 22.17 7.87
N ALA A 20 4.86 22.26 8.97
CA ALA A 20 5.43 22.11 10.29
C ALA A 20 5.92 20.66 10.50
N LEU A 21 6.93 20.48 11.35
CA LEU A 21 7.57 19.17 11.57
C LEU A 21 6.57 18.12 12.06
N ASP A 22 5.66 18.51 12.95
CA ASP A 22 4.59 17.65 13.48
C ASP A 22 3.68 17.11 12.37
N GLU A 23 3.28 17.95 11.40
CA GLU A 23 2.48 17.50 10.25
C GLU A 23 3.22 16.46 9.39
N ILE A 24 4.53 16.64 9.19
CA ILE A 24 5.36 15.70 8.42
C ILE A 24 5.50 14.37 9.17
N GLU A 25 5.71 14.42 10.49
CA GLU A 25 5.82 13.23 11.35
C GLU A 25 4.50 12.45 11.45
N ASP A 26 3.36 13.14 11.50
CA ASP A 26 2.03 12.53 11.45
C ASP A 26 1.79 11.84 10.10
N THR A 27 2.21 12.48 8.99
CA THR A 27 2.13 11.90 7.65
C THR A 27 3.02 10.65 7.53
N LEU A 28 4.24 10.68 8.08
CA LEU A 28 5.12 9.50 8.15
C LEU A 28 4.48 8.35 8.93
N THR A 29 3.91 8.66 10.10
CA THR A 29 3.24 7.67 10.95
C THR A 29 2.08 7.00 10.22
N SER A 30 1.24 7.81 9.57
CA SER A 30 0.12 7.33 8.77
C SER A 30 0.58 6.51 7.56
N GLY A 31 1.65 6.94 6.89
CA GLY A 31 2.26 6.22 5.78
C GLY A 31 2.83 4.85 6.18
N TYR A 32 3.55 4.76 7.30
CA TYR A 32 4.03 3.46 7.81
C TYR A 32 2.88 2.54 8.25
N ALA A 33 1.84 3.09 8.88
CA ALA A 33 0.66 2.32 9.26
C ALA A 33 -0.06 1.75 8.02
N ALA A 34 -0.19 2.55 6.95
CA ALA A 34 -0.76 2.09 5.68
C ALA A 34 0.09 1.02 5.00
N ALA A 35 1.42 1.12 5.05
CA ALA A 35 2.32 0.09 4.51
C ALA A 35 2.12 -1.26 5.22
N LEU A 36 2.07 -1.25 6.56
CA LEU A 36 1.80 -2.45 7.35
C LEU A 36 0.42 -3.04 7.06
N ALA A 37 -0.59 -2.19 6.87
CA ALA A 37 -1.93 -2.64 6.51
C ALA A 37 -1.97 -3.31 5.12
N LEU A 38 -1.26 -2.75 4.14
CA LEU A 38 -1.12 -3.34 2.79
C LEU A 38 -0.39 -4.68 2.83
N GLU A 39 0.72 -4.78 3.57
CA GLU A 39 1.44 -6.05 3.76
C GLU A 39 0.55 -7.12 4.38
N ALA A 40 -0.21 -6.78 5.43
CA ALA A 40 -1.15 -7.71 6.04
C ALA A 40 -2.29 -8.09 5.09
N GLY A 41 -2.78 -7.15 4.26
CA GLY A 41 -3.78 -7.39 3.22
C GLY A 41 -3.27 -8.37 2.17
N ARG A 42 -2.07 -8.11 1.64
CA ARG A 42 -1.33 -8.95 0.69
C ARG A 42 -1.26 -10.40 1.18
N TRP A 43 -0.84 -10.62 2.42
CA TRP A 43 -0.77 -11.96 3.03
C TRP A 43 -2.12 -12.67 3.06
N ARG A 44 -3.22 -11.96 3.34
CA ARG A 44 -4.57 -12.55 3.34
C ARG A 44 -5.02 -12.93 1.93
N ILE A 45 -4.72 -12.09 0.94
CA ILE A 45 -5.06 -12.35 -0.47
C ILE A 45 -4.28 -13.56 -1.00
N GLU A 46 -2.96 -13.61 -0.77
CA GLU A 46 -2.13 -14.76 -1.16
C GLU A 46 -2.63 -16.07 -0.56
N ARG A 47 -3.06 -16.04 0.70
CA ARG A 47 -3.67 -17.17 1.37
C ARG A 47 -5.00 -17.57 0.71
N GLY A 48 -5.89 -16.61 0.42
CA GLY A 48 -7.16 -16.88 -0.25
C GLY A 48 -6.98 -17.50 -1.65
N ILE A 49 -5.99 -17.02 -2.43
CA ILE A 49 -5.63 -17.61 -3.73
C ILE A 49 -5.18 -19.07 -3.54
N THR A 50 -4.33 -19.33 -2.54
CA THR A 50 -3.83 -20.68 -2.27
C THR A 50 -4.95 -21.63 -1.84
N GLU A 51 -5.89 -21.16 -1.03
CA GLU A 51 -7.05 -21.92 -0.59
C GLU A 51 -7.96 -22.27 -1.77
N LEU A 52 -8.36 -21.29 -2.60
CA LEU A 52 -9.17 -21.54 -3.80
C LEU A 52 -8.47 -22.47 -4.80
N ALA A 53 -7.17 -22.29 -4.99
CA ALA A 53 -6.38 -23.13 -5.90
C ALA A 53 -6.27 -24.58 -5.41
N ALA A 54 -6.19 -24.80 -4.09
CA ALA A 54 -6.13 -26.14 -3.50
C ALA A 54 -7.44 -26.91 -3.66
N GLU A 55 -8.55 -26.20 -3.82
CA GLU A 55 -9.84 -26.83 -3.99
C GLU A 55 -10.18 -27.15 -5.46
N LEU A 56 -9.38 -26.65 -6.42
CA LEU A 56 -9.53 -26.97 -7.84
C LEU A 56 -9.40 -28.48 -8.10
N GLY A 57 -10.25 -29.02 -8.97
CA GLY A 57 -10.36 -30.45 -9.29
C GLY A 57 -11.76 -31.05 -9.12
N GLY A 58 -12.80 -30.21 -8.98
CA GLY A 58 -14.21 -30.60 -8.87
C GLY A 58 -15.02 -30.47 -10.17
N GLU A 59 -16.32 -30.23 -10.02
CA GLU A 59 -17.29 -30.08 -11.13
C GLU A 59 -17.01 -28.84 -11.98
N ALA A 60 -17.19 -28.92 -13.31
CA ALA A 60 -16.71 -27.90 -14.26
C ALA A 60 -17.25 -26.48 -14.01
N ASP A 61 -18.53 -26.32 -13.66
CA ASP A 61 -19.12 -25.01 -13.34
C ASP A 61 -18.55 -24.41 -12.05
N PHE A 62 -18.19 -25.25 -11.10
CA PHE A 62 -17.61 -24.84 -9.83
C PHE A 62 -16.13 -24.44 -9.99
N GLU A 63 -15.40 -25.11 -10.88
CA GLU A 63 -14.04 -24.74 -11.27
C GLU A 63 -13.98 -23.38 -11.96
N LEU A 64 -14.92 -23.10 -12.87
CA LEU A 64 -15.02 -21.81 -13.55
C LEU A 64 -15.21 -20.66 -12.55
N HIS A 65 -16.12 -20.82 -11.58
CA HIS A 65 -16.36 -19.79 -10.58
C HIS A 65 -15.11 -19.50 -9.73
N ARG A 66 -14.41 -20.55 -9.28
CA ARG A 66 -13.17 -20.37 -8.51
C ARG A 66 -12.05 -19.74 -9.33
N ALA A 67 -11.95 -20.08 -10.61
CA ALA A 67 -10.97 -19.46 -11.50
C ALA A 67 -11.19 -17.95 -11.60
N ASP A 68 -12.45 -17.51 -11.69
CA ASP A 68 -12.80 -16.08 -11.69
C ASP A 68 -12.43 -15.41 -10.35
N GLU A 69 -12.75 -16.04 -9.20
CA GLU A 69 -12.37 -15.52 -7.88
C GLU A 69 -10.84 -15.40 -7.72
N ILE A 70 -10.08 -16.38 -8.21
CA ILE A 70 -8.61 -16.35 -8.20
C ILE A 70 -8.10 -15.17 -9.03
N VAL A 71 -8.69 -14.93 -10.21
CA VAL A 71 -8.32 -13.79 -11.08
C VAL A 71 -8.60 -12.46 -10.38
N GLU A 72 -9.75 -12.31 -9.72
CA GLU A 72 -10.07 -11.11 -8.95
C GLU A 72 -9.08 -10.88 -7.80
N LEU A 73 -8.76 -11.91 -7.02
CA LEU A 73 -7.78 -11.82 -5.95
C LEU A 73 -6.37 -11.50 -6.48
N ALA A 74 -5.97 -12.07 -7.63
CA ALA A 74 -4.68 -11.76 -8.25
C ALA A 74 -4.59 -10.29 -8.71
N GLN A 75 -5.69 -9.72 -9.22
CA GLN A 75 -5.74 -8.29 -9.56
C GLN A 75 -5.64 -7.41 -8.31
N GLN A 76 -6.35 -7.77 -7.23
CA GLN A 76 -6.25 -7.07 -5.95
C GLN A 76 -4.84 -7.15 -5.35
N LEU A 77 -4.20 -8.32 -5.44
CA LEU A 77 -2.81 -8.53 -5.01
C LEU A 77 -1.86 -7.61 -5.78
N SER A 78 -1.98 -7.57 -7.11
CA SER A 78 -1.16 -6.72 -7.96
C SER A 78 -1.32 -5.24 -7.62
N ALA A 79 -2.55 -4.79 -7.36
CA ALA A 79 -2.81 -3.41 -6.94
C ALA A 79 -2.20 -3.09 -5.56
N ALA A 80 -2.33 -4.00 -4.59
CA ALA A 80 -1.75 -3.84 -3.27
C ALA A 80 -0.22 -3.81 -3.30
N ASP A 81 0.40 -4.65 -4.13
CA ASP A 81 1.85 -4.65 -4.36
C ASP A 81 2.32 -3.32 -4.99
N ALA A 82 1.61 -2.81 -5.99
CA ALA A 82 1.91 -1.53 -6.62
C ALA A 82 1.82 -0.37 -5.60
N ASP A 83 0.75 -0.32 -4.81
CA ASP A 83 0.58 0.69 -3.77
C ASP A 83 1.67 0.58 -2.69
N LEU A 84 2.07 -0.64 -2.30
CA LEU A 84 3.13 -0.87 -1.30
C LEU A 84 4.51 -0.41 -1.81
N ILE A 85 4.85 -0.74 -3.07
CA ILE A 85 6.08 -0.28 -3.71
C ILE A 85 6.10 1.25 -3.71
N ARG A 86 5.02 1.88 -4.21
CA ARG A 86 4.91 3.33 -4.29
C ARG A 86 5.05 4.00 -2.92
N LEU A 87 4.40 3.44 -1.90
CA LEU A 87 4.46 3.99 -0.55
C LEU A 87 5.88 3.94 0.03
N ARG A 88 6.60 2.83 -0.17
CA ARG A 88 7.99 2.70 0.28
C ARG A 88 8.94 3.66 -0.45
N GLU A 89 8.73 3.87 -1.75
CA GLU A 89 9.48 4.87 -2.53
C GLU A 89 9.29 6.29 -2.02
N LEU A 90 8.07 6.64 -1.58
CA LEU A 90 7.73 7.98 -1.11
C LEU A 90 8.12 8.23 0.36
N LEU A 91 8.09 7.20 1.22
CA LEU A 91 8.44 7.33 2.64
C LEU A 91 9.92 7.71 2.86
N GLY A 92 10.82 7.31 1.97
CA GLY A 92 12.24 7.69 2.03
C GLY A 92 12.45 9.21 1.96
N PRO A 93 12.07 9.85 0.84
CA PRO A 93 12.12 11.31 0.69
C PRO A 93 11.37 12.06 1.79
N LEU A 94 10.22 11.55 2.25
CA LEU A 94 9.45 12.20 3.31
C LEU A 94 10.22 12.21 4.64
N ARG A 95 10.96 11.14 4.93
CA ARG A 95 11.84 11.04 6.10
C ARG A 95 13.01 12.02 6.01
N GLU A 96 13.63 12.14 4.83
CA GLU A 96 14.67 13.13 4.59
C GLU A 96 14.18 14.56 4.82
N ARG A 97 12.95 14.87 4.38
CA ARG A 97 12.32 16.18 4.63
C ARG A 97 12.03 16.42 6.11
N ALA A 98 11.57 15.42 6.85
CA ALA A 98 11.40 15.51 8.30
C ALA A 98 12.73 15.78 9.02
N ASP A 99 13.79 15.08 8.62
CA ASP A 99 15.13 15.25 9.20
C ASP A 99 15.70 16.65 8.93
N ALA A 100 15.49 17.19 7.72
CA ALA A 100 15.85 18.56 7.37
C ALA A 100 15.06 19.60 8.19
N ALA A 101 13.75 19.41 8.35
CA ALA A 101 12.91 20.30 9.17
C ALA A 101 13.32 20.27 10.65
N ARG A 102 13.68 19.10 11.18
CA ARG A 102 14.18 18.94 12.56
C ARG A 102 15.54 19.62 12.77
N ALA A 103 16.42 19.59 11.77
CA ALA A 103 17.71 20.27 11.84
C ALA A 103 17.62 21.81 11.75
N ALA A 104 16.51 22.33 11.23
CA ALA A 104 16.27 23.76 11.07
C ALA A 104 15.50 24.40 12.26
N ALA A 105 14.96 23.58 13.17
CA ALA A 105 14.25 24.01 14.38
C ALA A 105 15.21 24.23 15.56
#